data_AF-A0A9E3M9C1-F1
#
_entry.id   AF-A0A9E3M9C1-F1
#
_cell.length_a   1.000
_cell.length_b   1.000
_cell.length_c   1.000
_cell.angle_alpha   90.00
_cell.angle_beta   90.00
_cell.angle_gamma   90.00
#
_symmetry.space_group_name_H-M   'P 1'
#
loop_
_entity.id
_entity.type
_entity.pdbx_description
1 polymer ?
#
loop_
_entity_poly.entity_id
_entity_poly.type
_entity_poly.pdbx_seq_one_letter_code
_entity_poly.pdbx_strand_id
1 'polypeptide(L)'
;MNERYENEIKEYTHWIQSFGNDRLTRWKNLLESNPESALCEAMTCQLLINNGCSVEPFEDLSSGGVDFKCIKNQQEFFAEVTCISQEKVTDKTKLTDDINAGATFYRSLTKVFWNELCQKASQCSGLNAPCIVVIGTYHFRGGCLCFNDRKAEEILTGKPYIAMALDSNKGKAVGEPYQETDLESAAFLRPIKKEQGKGIEYARSPISAVLLCPFGAPRPNIVGVLHPNPNFLFDRKLLPKVKFGKLKEGYKTTGIFQIEWI
;
A
#
# COMPACT_ATOMS: atom_id res chain seq x y z
N MET A 1 2.57 23.16 -3.77
CA MET A 1 2.53 21.77 -4.30
C MET A 1 2.44 21.78 -5.82
N ASN A 2 1.49 22.53 -6.40
CA ASN A 2 1.25 22.54 -7.85
C ASN A 2 2.48 22.92 -8.69
N GLU A 3 3.27 23.93 -8.30
CA GLU A 3 4.49 24.34 -9.05
C GLU A 3 5.52 23.21 -9.21
N ARG A 4 5.64 22.31 -8.20
CA ARG A 4 6.59 21.19 -8.24
C ARG A 4 6.16 20.09 -9.20
N TYR A 5 4.86 19.93 -9.41
CA TYR A 5 4.27 18.82 -10.18
C TYR A 5 3.52 19.30 -11.43
N GLU A 6 3.85 20.49 -11.94
CA GLU A 6 3.14 21.06 -13.09
C GLU A 6 3.24 20.19 -14.33
N ASN A 7 4.39 19.56 -14.55
CA ASN A 7 4.61 18.72 -15.71
C ASN A 7 3.73 17.48 -15.63
N GLU A 8 3.69 16.83 -14.48
CA GLU A 8 2.88 15.64 -14.23
C GLU A 8 1.38 15.96 -14.31
N ILE A 9 0.96 17.13 -13.81
CA ILE A 9 -0.42 17.62 -14.00
C ILE A 9 -0.72 17.82 -15.50
N LYS A 10 0.16 18.48 -16.25
CA LYS A 10 -0.04 18.76 -17.69
C LYS A 10 -0.09 17.47 -18.50
N GLU A 11 0.85 16.55 -18.29
CA GLU A 11 0.93 15.26 -18.96
C GLU A 11 -0.30 14.40 -18.67
N TYR A 12 -0.69 14.26 -17.40
CA TYR A 12 -1.87 13.49 -17.04
C TYR A 12 -3.16 14.15 -17.54
N THR A 13 -3.25 15.48 -17.54
CA THR A 13 -4.40 16.22 -18.09
C THR A 13 -4.55 15.96 -19.59
N HIS A 14 -3.44 15.96 -20.34
CA HIS A 14 -3.47 15.64 -21.76
C HIS A 14 -3.85 14.16 -22.00
N TRP A 15 -3.29 13.25 -21.21
CA TRP A 15 -3.61 11.82 -21.27
C TRP A 15 -5.10 11.56 -20.98
N ILE A 16 -5.65 12.05 -19.87
CA ILE A 16 -7.04 11.79 -19.48
C ILE A 16 -8.03 12.43 -20.46
N GLN A 17 -7.68 13.56 -21.08
CA GLN A 17 -8.49 14.22 -22.11
C GLN A 17 -8.72 13.32 -23.33
N SER A 18 -7.77 12.44 -23.67
CA SER A 18 -7.91 11.50 -24.78
C SER A 18 -9.03 10.45 -24.55
N PHE A 19 -9.48 10.27 -23.31
CA PHE A 19 -10.56 9.36 -22.93
C PHE A 19 -11.93 10.04 -22.76
N GLY A 20 -12.03 11.33 -23.07
CA GLY A 20 -13.29 12.09 -23.10
C GLY A 20 -13.41 13.23 -22.08
N ASN A 21 -14.30 14.18 -22.40
CA ASN A 21 -14.48 15.41 -21.61
C ASN A 21 -15.03 15.17 -20.20
N ASP A 22 -15.84 14.14 -19.99
CA ASP A 22 -16.41 13.84 -18.68
C ASP A 22 -15.33 13.41 -17.68
N ARG A 23 -14.38 12.57 -18.12
CA ARG A 23 -13.21 12.16 -17.32
C ARG A 23 -12.27 13.34 -17.05
N LEU A 24 -12.04 14.20 -18.05
CA LEU A 24 -11.28 15.43 -17.86
C LEU A 24 -11.92 16.37 -16.83
N THR A 25 -13.24 16.52 -16.88
CA THR A 25 -14.00 17.36 -15.93
C THR A 25 -13.87 16.79 -14.52
N ARG A 26 -14.06 15.48 -14.36
CA ARG A 26 -13.86 14.79 -13.08
C ARG A 26 -12.44 14.99 -12.54
N TRP A 27 -11.42 14.80 -13.39
CA TRP A 27 -10.03 15.02 -13.02
C TRP A 27 -9.79 16.44 -12.49
N LYS A 28 -10.28 17.47 -13.19
CA LYS A 28 -10.16 18.86 -12.75
C LYS A 28 -10.84 19.10 -11.41
N ASN A 29 -12.04 18.54 -11.21
CA ASN A 29 -12.76 18.64 -9.94
C ASN A 29 -11.97 17.96 -8.81
N LEU A 30 -11.36 16.80 -9.07
CA LEU A 30 -10.52 16.11 -8.09
C LEU A 30 -9.26 16.92 -7.78
N LEU A 31 -8.59 17.48 -8.79
CA LEU A 31 -7.40 18.30 -8.63
C LEU A 31 -7.68 19.56 -7.79
N GLU A 32 -8.85 20.18 -7.96
CA GLU A 32 -9.28 21.34 -7.19
C GLU A 32 -9.64 20.98 -5.75
N SER A 33 -10.44 19.91 -5.56
CA SER A 33 -10.95 19.52 -4.24
C SER A 33 -9.94 18.76 -3.38
N ASN A 34 -9.06 17.96 -4.00
CA ASN A 34 -8.08 17.11 -3.34
C ASN A 34 -6.83 16.92 -4.23
N PRO A 35 -5.96 17.94 -4.30
CA PRO A 35 -4.81 17.92 -5.20
C PRO A 35 -3.81 16.80 -4.91
N GLU A 36 -3.63 16.38 -3.66
CA GLU A 36 -2.75 15.25 -3.32
C GLU A 36 -3.26 13.93 -3.90
N SER A 37 -4.57 13.68 -3.83
CA SER A 37 -5.15 12.45 -4.40
C SER A 37 -5.09 12.46 -5.92
N ALA A 38 -5.42 13.60 -6.54
CA ALA A 38 -5.26 13.80 -7.97
C ALA A 38 -3.81 13.53 -8.43
N LEU A 39 -2.84 14.16 -7.78
CA LEU A 39 -1.43 13.93 -8.08
C LEU A 39 -1.04 12.47 -7.88
N CYS A 40 -1.56 11.79 -6.85
CA CYS A 40 -1.28 10.38 -6.60
C CYS A 40 -1.76 9.47 -7.76
N GLU A 41 -2.94 9.74 -8.33
CA GLU A 41 -3.41 9.06 -9.55
C GLU A 41 -2.46 9.33 -10.72
N ALA A 42 -2.11 10.59 -10.96
CA ALA A 42 -1.23 10.99 -12.06
C ALA A 42 0.16 10.32 -11.97
N MET A 43 0.78 10.37 -10.80
CA MET A 43 2.08 9.74 -10.55
C MET A 43 2.02 8.21 -10.65
N THR A 44 0.90 7.61 -10.27
CA THR A 44 0.69 6.16 -10.40
C THR A 44 0.54 5.76 -11.87
N CYS A 45 -0.24 6.51 -12.65
CA CYS A 45 -0.35 6.29 -14.09
C CYS A 45 1.03 6.37 -14.76
N GLN A 46 1.81 7.41 -14.45
CA GLN A 46 3.17 7.56 -14.99
C GLN A 46 4.10 6.43 -14.54
N LEU A 47 4.01 5.98 -13.28
CA LEU A 47 4.77 4.83 -12.78
C LEU A 47 4.48 3.56 -13.59
N LEU A 48 3.20 3.30 -13.87
CA LEU A 48 2.74 2.13 -14.63
C LEU A 48 3.21 2.21 -16.10
N ILE A 49 3.04 3.36 -16.74
CA ILE A 49 3.55 3.62 -18.11
C ILE A 49 5.08 3.45 -18.16
N ASN A 50 5.80 3.97 -17.18
CA ASN A 50 7.26 3.84 -17.08
C ASN A 50 7.73 2.39 -16.83
N ASN A 51 6.84 1.50 -16.40
CA ASN A 51 7.07 0.06 -16.35
C ASN A 51 6.67 -0.65 -17.66
N GLY A 52 6.23 0.08 -18.69
CA GLY A 52 5.85 -0.47 -19.99
C GLY A 52 4.43 -1.04 -20.02
N CYS A 53 3.55 -0.60 -19.13
CA CYS A 53 2.13 -0.95 -19.18
C CYS A 53 1.38 -0.04 -20.14
N SER A 54 0.42 -0.60 -20.88
CA SER A 54 -0.69 0.17 -21.45
C SER A 54 -1.67 0.45 -20.31
N VAL A 55 -1.97 1.72 -20.06
CA VAL A 55 -2.81 2.16 -18.93
C VAL A 55 -4.02 2.91 -19.48
N GLU A 56 -5.21 2.56 -18.97
CA GLU A 56 -6.48 3.19 -19.30
C GLU A 56 -7.26 3.50 -18.01
N PRO A 57 -8.02 4.61 -17.95
CA PRO A 57 -8.91 4.87 -16.83
C PRO A 57 -10.05 3.84 -16.84
N PHE A 58 -10.29 3.17 -15.70
CA PHE A 58 -11.30 2.12 -15.59
C PHE A 58 -12.46 2.47 -14.67
N GLU A 59 -12.35 3.58 -13.95
CA GLU A 59 -13.39 3.98 -13.02
C GLU A 59 -14.72 4.26 -13.75
N ASP A 60 -15.82 3.76 -13.17
CA ASP A 60 -17.17 4.14 -13.56
C ASP A 60 -17.53 5.49 -12.90
N LEU A 61 -17.92 6.45 -13.73
CA LEU A 61 -18.26 7.80 -13.29
C LEU A 61 -19.50 7.86 -12.38
N SER A 62 -20.34 6.81 -12.39
CA SER A 62 -21.57 6.74 -11.62
C SER A 62 -21.40 5.99 -10.30
N SER A 63 -20.75 4.82 -10.33
CA SER A 63 -20.65 3.91 -9.18
C SER A 63 -19.26 3.90 -8.52
N GLY A 64 -18.29 4.60 -9.11
CA GLY A 64 -16.88 4.50 -8.74
C GLY A 64 -16.25 3.22 -9.30
N GLY A 65 -15.13 2.80 -8.74
CA GLY A 65 -14.49 1.54 -9.16
C GLY A 65 -13.01 1.55 -8.87
N VAL A 66 -12.27 0.74 -9.62
CA VAL A 66 -10.82 0.82 -9.67
C VAL A 66 -10.37 1.91 -10.63
N ASP A 67 -9.34 2.68 -10.25
CA ASP A 67 -8.89 3.83 -11.05
C ASP A 67 -8.38 3.44 -12.44
N PHE A 68 -7.55 2.38 -12.52
CA PHE A 68 -6.87 2.02 -13.76
C PHE A 68 -7.01 0.55 -14.14
N LYS A 69 -7.12 0.33 -15.45
CA LYS A 69 -6.89 -0.96 -16.12
C LYS A 69 -5.53 -0.92 -16.79
N CYS A 70 -4.74 -1.97 -16.56
CA CYS A 70 -3.37 -2.09 -17.04
C CYS A 70 -3.19 -3.37 -17.86
N ILE A 71 -2.48 -3.27 -18.98
CA ILE A 71 -2.13 -4.42 -19.80
C ILE A 71 -0.62 -4.40 -20.10
N LYS A 72 0.05 -5.52 -19.89
CA LYS A 72 1.45 -5.71 -20.29
C LYS A 72 1.71 -7.17 -20.62
N ASN A 73 2.39 -7.44 -21.73
CA ASN A 73 2.68 -8.81 -22.19
C ASN A 73 1.44 -9.71 -22.24
N GLN A 74 0.30 -9.17 -22.71
CA GLN A 74 -1.01 -9.84 -22.75
C GLN A 74 -1.60 -10.22 -21.39
N GLN A 75 -0.96 -9.83 -20.28
CA GLN A 75 -1.52 -9.97 -18.95
C GLN A 75 -2.22 -8.67 -18.54
N GLU A 76 -3.43 -8.82 -18.02
CA GLU A 76 -4.26 -7.74 -17.51
C GLU A 76 -4.17 -7.69 -15.98
N PHE A 77 -4.18 -6.48 -15.41
CA PHE A 77 -4.38 -6.24 -13.99
C PHE A 77 -5.01 -4.86 -13.78
N PHE A 78 -5.56 -4.65 -12.59
CA PHE A 78 -6.17 -3.40 -12.18
C PHE A 78 -5.32 -2.71 -11.12
N ALA A 79 -5.37 -1.39 -11.06
CA ALA A 79 -4.75 -0.61 -10.02
C ALA A 79 -5.77 0.34 -9.38
N GLU A 80 -5.90 0.25 -8.06
CA GLU A 80 -6.66 1.17 -7.23
C GLU A 80 -5.70 2.06 -6.46
N VAL A 81 -5.92 3.37 -6.48
CA VAL A 81 -5.02 4.37 -5.92
C VAL A 81 -5.65 5.00 -4.67
N THR A 82 -4.80 5.26 -3.68
CA THR A 82 -5.16 6.07 -2.52
C THR A 82 -3.97 6.92 -2.11
N CYS A 83 -4.25 8.12 -1.60
CA CYS A 83 -3.24 9.03 -1.09
C CYS A 83 -3.41 9.25 0.41
N ILE A 84 -2.33 9.04 1.16
CA ILE A 84 -2.25 9.49 2.55
C ILE A 84 -1.69 10.90 2.56
N SER A 85 -2.57 11.87 2.83
CA SER A 85 -2.24 13.29 2.78
C SER A 85 -1.10 13.67 3.72
N GLN A 86 -0.37 14.75 3.39
CA GLN A 86 0.68 15.28 4.25
C GLN A 86 0.17 15.59 5.67
N GLU A 87 -1.04 16.15 5.77
CA GLU A 87 -1.69 16.42 7.05
C GLU A 87 -1.95 15.12 7.83
N LYS A 88 -2.50 14.08 7.18
CA LYS A 88 -2.78 12.79 7.82
C LYS A 88 -1.51 12.10 8.28
N VAL A 89 -0.44 12.16 7.49
CA VAL A 89 0.88 11.66 7.92
C VAL A 89 1.38 12.44 9.14
N THR A 90 1.32 13.78 9.12
CA THR A 90 1.75 14.64 10.23
C THR A 90 0.99 14.31 11.51
N ASP A 91 -0.34 14.26 11.43
CA ASP A 91 -1.18 13.94 12.59
C ASP A 91 -0.85 12.56 13.18
N LYS A 92 -0.78 11.54 12.32
CA LYS A 92 -0.63 10.15 12.78
C LYS A 92 0.77 9.83 13.26
N THR A 93 1.80 10.38 12.62
CA THR A 93 3.20 10.06 12.91
C THR A 93 3.88 11.06 13.86
N LYS A 94 3.38 12.30 13.92
CA LYS A 94 4.04 13.46 14.53
C LYS A 94 5.34 13.88 13.83
N LEU A 95 5.58 13.40 12.61
CA LEU A 95 6.64 13.92 11.73
C LEU A 95 6.20 15.25 11.13
N THR A 96 7.13 16.20 11.06
CA THR A 96 6.98 17.40 10.23
C THR A 96 7.42 17.09 8.80
N ASP A 97 6.91 17.82 7.81
CA ASP A 97 7.36 17.67 6.42
C ASP A 97 8.66 18.43 6.09
N ASP A 98 9.24 19.11 7.08
CA ASP A 98 10.49 19.85 6.94
C ASP A 98 11.69 18.91 6.79
N ILE A 99 12.43 19.06 5.69
CA ILE A 99 13.63 18.31 5.35
C ILE A 99 14.75 18.54 6.38
N ASN A 100 14.79 19.72 7.01
CA ASN A 100 15.83 20.11 7.95
C ASN A 100 15.52 19.68 9.40
N ALA A 101 14.36 19.07 9.64
CA ALA A 101 14.00 18.62 10.97
C ALA A 101 14.91 17.49 11.44
N GLY A 102 15.49 17.65 12.63
CA GLY A 102 16.38 16.66 13.25
C GLY A 102 15.70 15.33 13.60
N ALA A 103 16.46 14.45 14.24
CA ALA A 103 15.96 13.18 14.74
C ALA A 103 14.77 13.39 15.69
N THR A 104 13.69 12.64 15.48
CA THR A 104 12.51 12.69 16.33
C THR A 104 11.89 11.31 16.49
N PHE A 105 11.19 11.10 17.60
CA PHE A 105 10.34 9.93 17.76
C PHE A 105 9.11 10.07 16.88
N TYR A 106 8.74 8.99 16.21
CA TYR A 106 7.56 8.97 15.35
C TYR A 106 6.74 7.70 15.55
N ARG A 107 5.45 7.79 15.21
CA ARG A 107 4.53 6.65 15.23
C ARG A 107 4.45 6.01 13.84
N SER A 108 4.21 4.70 13.80
CA SER A 108 4.09 3.97 12.54
C SER A 108 2.79 4.28 11.80
N LEU A 109 2.83 4.24 10.46
CA LEU A 109 1.65 4.33 9.59
C LEU A 109 0.96 2.97 9.32
N THR A 110 1.43 1.86 9.91
CA THR A 110 0.90 0.50 9.66
C THR A 110 -0.62 0.41 9.78
N LYS A 111 -1.19 1.00 10.84
CA LYS A 111 -2.66 1.03 11.03
C LYS A 111 -3.38 1.89 9.99
N VAL A 112 -2.71 2.94 9.49
CA VAL A 112 -3.24 3.77 8.40
C VAL A 112 -3.27 2.96 7.11
N PHE A 113 -2.17 2.28 6.75
CA PHE A 113 -2.13 1.40 5.58
C PHE A 113 -3.20 0.31 5.65
N TRP A 114 -3.34 -0.33 6.82
CA TRP A 114 -4.38 -1.33 7.05
C TRP A 114 -5.78 -0.76 6.83
N ASN A 115 -6.08 0.44 7.35
CA ASN A 115 -7.38 1.09 7.15
C ASN A 115 -7.65 1.36 5.66
N GLU A 116 -6.67 1.89 4.93
CA GLU A 116 -6.79 2.13 3.48
C GLU A 116 -7.09 0.82 2.74
N LEU A 117 -6.34 -0.24 3.03
CA LEU A 117 -6.53 -1.55 2.39
C LEU A 117 -7.89 -2.18 2.73
N CYS A 118 -8.40 -1.98 3.95
CA CYS A 118 -9.76 -2.39 4.32
C CYS A 118 -10.82 -1.67 3.48
N GLN A 119 -10.66 -0.36 3.29
CA GLN A 119 -11.61 0.46 2.52
C GLN A 119 -11.56 0.12 1.03
N LYS A 120 -10.37 -0.11 0.47
CA LYS A 120 -10.17 -0.40 -0.94
C LYS A 120 -10.52 -1.83 -1.36
N ALA A 121 -10.58 -2.78 -0.42
CA ALA A 121 -10.85 -4.18 -0.74
C ALA A 121 -12.20 -4.42 -1.44
N SER A 122 -13.23 -3.62 -1.13
CA SER A 122 -14.53 -3.72 -1.81
C SER A 122 -14.46 -3.22 -3.25
N GLN A 123 -13.65 -2.19 -3.55
CA GLN A 123 -13.46 -1.69 -4.91
C GLN A 123 -12.70 -2.69 -5.79
N CYS A 124 -11.78 -3.46 -5.22
CA CYS A 124 -11.11 -4.57 -5.92
C CYS A 124 -11.99 -5.84 -6.05
N SER A 125 -13.19 -5.86 -5.46
CA SER A 125 -14.05 -7.06 -5.49
C SER A 125 -14.81 -7.17 -6.81
N GLY A 126 -15.01 -8.41 -7.29
CA GLY A 126 -15.76 -8.67 -8.53
C GLY A 126 -14.95 -8.50 -9.83
N LEU A 127 -13.68 -8.15 -9.73
CA LEU A 127 -12.75 -8.12 -10.86
C LEU A 127 -12.40 -9.55 -11.32
N ASN A 128 -12.02 -9.68 -12.59
CA ASN A 128 -11.63 -10.95 -13.24
C ASN A 128 -10.11 -11.10 -13.43
N ALA A 129 -9.32 -10.15 -12.89
CA ALA A 129 -7.87 -10.13 -12.97
C ALA A 129 -7.27 -9.61 -11.65
N PRO A 130 -5.95 -9.70 -11.45
CA PRO A 130 -5.29 -9.19 -10.26
C PRO A 130 -5.57 -7.69 -10.01
N CYS A 131 -5.79 -7.30 -8.76
CA CYS A 131 -5.94 -5.89 -8.36
C CYS A 131 -4.79 -5.50 -7.44
N ILE A 132 -4.03 -4.47 -7.79
CA ILE A 132 -3.03 -3.88 -6.90
C ILE A 132 -3.60 -2.63 -6.25
N VAL A 133 -3.29 -2.40 -4.98
CA VAL A 133 -3.59 -1.12 -4.32
C VAL A 133 -2.30 -0.31 -4.21
N VAL A 134 -2.31 0.89 -4.76
CA VAL A 134 -1.20 1.84 -4.72
C VAL A 134 -1.48 2.87 -3.64
N ILE A 135 -0.67 2.87 -2.57
CA ILE A 135 -0.74 3.84 -1.50
C ILE A 135 0.37 4.86 -1.73
N GLY A 136 0.01 6.10 -2.02
CA GLY A 136 0.95 7.20 -2.17
C GLY A 136 0.99 8.15 -0.98
N THR A 137 2.07 8.93 -0.89
CA THR A 137 2.12 10.13 -0.04
C THR A 137 3.07 11.17 -0.62
N TYR A 138 2.74 12.44 -0.42
CA TYR A 138 3.62 13.57 -0.73
C TYR A 138 4.41 14.07 0.48
N HIS A 139 4.24 13.45 1.64
CA HIS A 139 5.02 13.80 2.82
C HIS A 139 6.44 13.21 2.68
N PHE A 140 7.46 14.07 2.58
CA PHE A 140 8.86 13.70 2.41
C PHE A 140 9.36 12.79 3.54
N ARG A 141 9.31 13.23 4.81
CA ARG A 141 9.83 12.44 5.94
C ARG A 141 9.00 11.17 6.17
N GLY A 142 7.69 11.27 6.09
CA GLY A 142 6.79 10.12 6.14
C GLY A 142 7.07 9.11 5.04
N GLY A 143 7.29 9.56 3.81
CA GLY A 143 7.71 8.71 2.70
C GLY A 143 9.04 7.98 2.98
N CYS A 144 10.06 8.71 3.42
CA CYS A 144 11.37 8.10 3.72
C CYS A 144 11.32 7.09 4.88
N LEU A 145 10.57 7.40 5.95
CA LEU A 145 10.59 6.63 7.21
C LEU A 145 9.49 5.56 7.29
N CYS A 146 8.38 5.73 6.55
CA CYS A 146 7.20 4.87 6.64
C CYS A 146 6.86 4.13 5.33
N PHE A 147 7.51 4.42 4.21
CA PHE A 147 7.29 3.73 2.93
C PHE A 147 8.58 3.02 2.49
N ASN A 148 8.99 2.02 3.27
CA ASN A 148 10.21 1.25 3.05
C ASN A 148 9.97 -0.25 3.30
N ASP A 149 10.99 -1.06 3.04
CA ASP A 149 10.99 -2.52 3.20
C ASP A 149 10.41 -2.96 4.55
N ARG A 150 10.86 -2.37 5.66
CA ARG A 150 10.37 -2.71 7.00
C ARG A 150 8.87 -2.48 7.16
N LYS A 151 8.33 -1.42 6.56
CA LYS A 151 6.87 -1.16 6.64
C LYS A 151 6.06 -2.03 5.71
N ALA A 152 6.62 -2.40 4.56
CA ALA A 152 6.07 -3.44 3.71
C ALA A 152 6.04 -4.81 4.44
N GLU A 153 7.05 -5.16 5.24
CA GLU A 153 7.05 -6.36 6.09
C GLU A 153 5.94 -6.29 7.16
N GLU A 154 5.75 -5.13 7.79
CA GLU A 154 4.68 -4.93 8.78
C GLU A 154 3.27 -5.01 8.15
N ILE A 155 3.11 -4.68 6.86
CA ILE A 155 1.85 -4.90 6.13
C ILE A 155 1.55 -6.41 6.00
N LEU A 156 2.57 -7.23 5.74
CA LEU A 156 2.39 -8.69 5.64
C LEU A 156 2.17 -9.35 7.00
N THR A 157 3.00 -8.97 7.96
CA THR A 157 3.21 -9.75 9.17
C THR A 157 2.55 -9.12 10.39
N GLY A 158 2.16 -7.84 10.32
CA GLY A 158 1.72 -7.08 11.48
C GLY A 158 2.88 -6.39 12.20
N LYS A 159 2.63 -5.84 13.38
CA LYS A 159 3.65 -5.08 14.12
C LYS A 159 4.45 -6.01 15.04
N PRO A 160 5.79 -6.04 14.95
CA PRO A 160 6.60 -6.85 15.84
C PRO A 160 6.79 -6.17 17.20
N TYR A 161 6.87 -6.98 18.25
CA TYR A 161 7.19 -6.58 19.62
C TYR A 161 8.13 -7.58 20.27
N ILE A 162 8.88 -7.12 21.26
CA ILE A 162 9.65 -8.01 22.14
C ILE A 162 8.72 -8.40 23.30
N ALA A 163 8.53 -9.70 23.47
CA ALA A 163 7.71 -10.28 24.53
C ALA A 163 8.59 -11.14 25.45
N MET A 164 8.09 -11.37 26.66
CA MET A 164 8.76 -12.17 27.67
C MET A 164 7.69 -12.87 28.51
N ALA A 165 7.85 -14.18 28.73
CA ALA A 165 6.91 -14.92 29.56
C ALA A 165 7.10 -14.56 31.03
N LEU A 166 6.00 -14.47 31.78
CA LEU A 166 6.01 -14.21 33.22
C LEU A 166 5.42 -15.41 33.96
N ASP A 167 6.12 -15.88 35.01
CA ASP A 167 5.54 -16.78 36.00
C ASP A 167 4.54 -15.96 36.84
N SER A 168 3.24 -16.16 36.61
CA SER A 168 2.17 -15.41 37.28
C SER A 168 2.17 -15.61 38.81
N ASN A 169 2.72 -16.71 39.32
CA ASN A 169 2.79 -16.97 40.75
C ASN A 169 3.98 -16.27 41.42
N LYS A 170 5.09 -16.11 40.68
CA LYS A 170 6.34 -15.53 41.22
C LYS A 170 6.57 -14.09 40.81
N GLY A 171 5.83 -13.58 39.82
CA GLY A 171 6.05 -12.27 39.21
C GLY A 171 7.43 -12.13 38.56
N LYS A 172 8.03 -13.25 38.12
CA LYS A 172 9.38 -13.28 37.52
C LYS A 172 9.31 -13.64 36.04
N ALA A 173 10.22 -13.03 35.27
CA ALA A 173 10.50 -13.44 33.91
C ALA A 173 10.91 -14.91 33.84
N VAL A 174 10.40 -15.63 32.84
CA VAL A 174 10.74 -17.02 32.55
C VAL A 174 11.22 -17.14 31.11
N GLY A 175 12.39 -17.73 30.93
CA GLY A 175 13.00 -17.93 29.61
C GLY A 175 13.60 -16.65 29.02
N GLU A 176 14.07 -16.77 27.79
CA GLU A 176 14.65 -15.66 27.04
C GLU A 176 13.55 -14.78 26.42
N PRO A 177 13.77 -13.46 26.30
CA PRO A 177 12.91 -12.60 25.48
C PRO A 177 12.78 -13.14 24.06
N TYR A 178 11.58 -13.09 23.50
CA TYR A 178 11.29 -13.55 22.15
C TYR A 178 10.55 -12.48 21.36
N GLN A 179 10.56 -12.59 20.03
CA GLN A 179 9.79 -11.68 19.17
C GLN A 179 8.39 -12.25 18.96
N GLU A 180 7.38 -11.43 19.24
CA GLU A 180 5.98 -11.71 18.95
C GLU A 180 5.47 -10.70 17.92
N THR A 181 4.45 -11.06 17.15
CA THR A 181 3.88 -10.16 16.14
C THR A 181 2.37 -10.07 16.30
N ASP A 182 1.88 -8.84 16.36
CA ASP A 182 0.46 -8.54 16.43
C ASP A 182 -0.15 -8.43 15.02
N LEU A 183 -0.96 -9.42 14.68
CA LEU A 183 -1.64 -9.53 13.39
C LEU A 183 -2.84 -8.58 13.25
N GLU A 184 -3.25 -7.83 14.28
CA GLU A 184 -4.36 -6.88 14.17
C GLU A 184 -4.13 -5.81 13.10
N SER A 185 -2.85 -5.49 12.86
CA SER A 185 -2.44 -4.52 11.83
C SER A 185 -1.93 -5.15 10.53
N ALA A 186 -1.93 -6.48 10.43
CA ALA A 186 -1.55 -7.17 9.21
C ALA A 186 -2.66 -7.00 8.15
N ALA A 187 -2.26 -6.63 6.94
CA ALA A 187 -3.18 -6.45 5.84
C ALA A 187 -3.74 -7.77 5.35
N PHE A 188 -2.96 -8.83 5.21
CA PHE A 188 -3.44 -10.04 4.51
C PHE A 188 -3.64 -11.25 5.40
N LEU A 189 -3.32 -11.11 6.67
CA LEU A 189 -3.46 -12.16 7.67
C LEU A 189 -4.35 -11.65 8.80
N ARG A 190 -5.17 -12.52 9.37
CA ARG A 190 -5.84 -12.25 10.64
C ARG A 190 -5.95 -13.52 11.48
N PRO A 191 -5.97 -13.40 12.82
CA PRO A 191 -6.26 -14.54 13.67
C PRO A 191 -7.65 -15.11 13.38
N ILE A 192 -7.78 -16.43 13.38
CA ILE A 192 -9.09 -17.09 13.38
C ILE A 192 -9.82 -16.70 14.68
N LYS A 193 -11.12 -16.42 14.60
CA LYS A 193 -11.92 -16.10 15.79
C LYS A 193 -11.85 -17.26 16.78
N LYS A 194 -11.73 -16.97 18.08
CA LYS A 194 -11.57 -17.99 19.14
C LYS A 194 -12.60 -19.13 19.06
N GLU A 195 -13.83 -18.81 18.66
CA GLU A 195 -14.94 -19.76 18.49
C GLU A 195 -14.72 -20.77 17.34
N GLN A 196 -13.91 -20.41 16.34
CA GLN A 196 -13.59 -21.21 15.16
C GLN A 196 -12.26 -21.99 15.29
N GLY A 197 -11.57 -21.84 16.42
CA GLY A 197 -10.32 -22.53 16.73
C GLY A 197 -9.11 -21.58 16.85
N LYS A 198 -7.92 -22.17 16.83
CA LYS A 198 -6.64 -21.44 16.82
C LYS A 198 -6.04 -21.50 15.41
N GLY A 199 -5.60 -20.36 14.88
CA GLY A 199 -4.89 -20.32 13.60
C GLY A 199 -4.89 -18.94 12.97
N ILE A 200 -4.40 -18.89 11.74
CA ILE A 200 -4.30 -17.68 10.92
C ILE A 200 -5.07 -17.93 9.63
N GLU A 201 -5.94 -17.00 9.25
CA GLU A 201 -6.64 -17.00 7.97
C GLU A 201 -6.24 -15.80 7.11
N TYR A 202 -6.53 -15.91 5.82
CA TYR A 202 -6.28 -14.85 4.86
C TYR A 202 -7.39 -13.81 4.89
N ALA A 203 -7.03 -12.55 4.66
CA ALA A 203 -7.98 -11.43 4.62
C ALA A 203 -7.73 -10.57 3.38
N ARG A 204 -8.79 -9.96 2.86
CA ARG A 204 -8.73 -9.02 1.72
C ARG A 204 -8.16 -9.65 0.44
N SER A 205 -8.54 -10.91 0.18
CA SER A 205 -8.20 -11.66 -1.02
C SER A 205 -8.53 -10.98 -2.37
N PRO A 206 -9.47 -10.02 -2.49
CA PRO A 206 -9.61 -9.22 -3.71
C PRO A 206 -8.36 -8.40 -4.08
N ILE A 207 -7.49 -8.09 -3.11
CA ILE A 207 -6.23 -7.37 -3.33
C ILE A 207 -5.13 -8.39 -3.58
N SER A 208 -4.47 -8.29 -4.73
CA SER A 208 -3.37 -9.16 -5.15
C SER A 208 -2.00 -8.68 -4.68
N ALA A 209 -1.80 -7.36 -4.60
CA ALA A 209 -0.57 -6.75 -4.12
C ALA A 209 -0.81 -5.32 -3.61
N VAL A 210 0.14 -4.79 -2.83
CA VAL A 210 0.19 -3.38 -2.42
C VAL A 210 1.48 -2.75 -2.91
N LEU A 211 1.42 -1.51 -3.38
CA LEU A 211 2.60 -0.67 -3.61
C LEU A 211 2.62 0.48 -2.61
N LEU A 212 3.78 0.70 -1.97
CA LEU A 212 4.06 1.88 -1.17
C LEU A 212 4.87 2.86 -2.02
N CYS A 213 4.27 4.00 -2.37
CA CYS A 213 4.81 4.99 -3.27
C CYS A 213 5.09 6.35 -2.57
N PRO A 214 6.32 6.61 -2.07
CA PRO A 214 6.65 7.87 -1.42
C PRO A 214 6.90 9.00 -2.43
N PHE A 215 5.90 9.39 -3.22
CA PHE A 215 6.03 10.38 -4.29
C PHE A 215 6.57 11.74 -3.85
N GLY A 216 6.43 12.12 -2.57
CA GLY A 216 7.06 13.32 -2.01
C GLY A 216 8.59 13.27 -1.94
N ALA A 217 9.20 12.08 -1.93
CA ALA A 217 10.64 11.88 -1.87
C ALA A 217 11.32 12.17 -3.22
N PRO A 218 12.49 12.85 -3.26
CA PRO A 218 13.22 13.14 -4.50
C PRO A 218 13.64 11.90 -5.30
N ARG A 219 13.84 10.77 -4.62
CA ARG A 219 14.16 9.46 -5.22
C ARG A 219 13.28 8.42 -4.54
N PRO A 220 12.02 8.28 -4.97
CA PRO A 220 11.06 7.42 -4.28
C PRO A 220 11.52 5.96 -4.39
N ASN A 221 11.79 5.33 -3.24
CA ASN A 221 11.99 3.88 -3.18
C ASN A 221 10.61 3.22 -3.12
N ILE A 222 10.10 2.79 -4.28
CA ILE A 222 8.80 2.15 -4.37
C ILE A 222 8.96 0.68 -4.00
N VAL A 223 8.19 0.24 -3.01
CA VAL A 223 8.26 -1.13 -2.49
C VAL A 223 6.90 -1.80 -2.64
N GLY A 224 6.90 -3.01 -3.16
CA GLY A 224 5.72 -3.83 -3.35
C GLY A 224 5.61 -4.94 -2.31
N VAL A 225 4.38 -5.37 -2.05
CA VAL A 225 4.05 -6.50 -1.19
C VAL A 225 3.05 -7.39 -1.90
N LEU A 226 3.33 -8.69 -2.01
CA LEU A 226 2.41 -9.66 -2.61
C LEU A 226 1.48 -10.26 -1.55
N HIS A 227 0.19 -10.32 -1.86
CA HIS A 227 -0.78 -11.03 -1.03
C HIS A 227 -0.44 -12.54 -1.02
N PRO A 228 -0.44 -13.23 0.13
CA PRO A 228 -0.05 -14.64 0.22
C PRO A 228 -1.08 -15.62 -0.38
N ASN A 229 -2.36 -15.25 -0.43
CA ASN A 229 -3.43 -16.06 -1.06
C ASN A 229 -4.57 -15.19 -1.66
N PRO A 230 -4.33 -14.43 -2.73
CA PRO A 230 -5.34 -13.57 -3.35
C PRO A 230 -6.30 -14.38 -4.23
N ASN A 231 -7.42 -13.78 -4.62
CA ASN A 231 -8.35 -14.35 -5.60
C ASN A 231 -7.66 -14.53 -6.96
N PHE A 232 -6.79 -13.58 -7.33
CA PHE A 232 -5.98 -13.62 -8.55
C PHE A 232 -4.53 -13.25 -8.21
N LEU A 233 -3.57 -14.07 -8.63
CA LEU A 233 -2.15 -13.85 -8.35
C LEU A 233 -1.58 -12.76 -9.25
N PHE A 234 -0.88 -11.79 -8.66
CA PHE A 234 -0.19 -10.75 -9.42
C PHE A 234 1.22 -11.22 -9.84
N ASP A 235 1.53 -11.16 -11.15
CA ASP A 235 2.89 -11.41 -11.65
C ASP A 235 3.76 -10.17 -11.48
N ARG A 236 4.70 -10.21 -10.53
CA ARG A 236 5.64 -9.11 -10.27
C ARG A 236 6.46 -8.69 -11.49
N LYS A 237 6.66 -9.57 -12.49
CA LYS A 237 7.41 -9.24 -13.72
C LYS A 237 6.71 -8.16 -14.54
N LEU A 238 5.43 -7.90 -14.28
CA LEU A 238 4.70 -6.78 -14.86
C LEU A 238 5.28 -5.44 -14.38
N LEU A 239 5.85 -5.37 -13.18
CA LEU A 239 6.49 -4.17 -12.61
C LEU A 239 7.95 -4.46 -12.22
N PRO A 240 8.85 -4.70 -13.21
CA PRO A 240 10.20 -5.22 -12.95
C PRO A 240 11.11 -4.22 -12.23
N LYS A 241 10.74 -2.94 -12.18
CA LYS A 241 11.49 -1.90 -11.46
C LYS A 241 11.11 -1.82 -9.97
N VAL A 242 10.08 -2.56 -9.54
CA VAL A 242 9.61 -2.57 -8.16
C VAL A 242 10.08 -3.84 -7.48
N LYS A 243 10.70 -3.70 -6.31
CA LYS A 243 11.07 -4.82 -5.43
C LYS A 243 9.83 -5.30 -4.69
N PHE A 244 9.59 -6.62 -4.65
CA PHE A 244 8.42 -7.18 -3.97
C PHE A 244 8.82 -8.05 -2.77
N GLY A 245 8.15 -7.85 -1.64
CA GLY A 245 8.19 -8.77 -0.51
C GLY A 245 7.03 -9.75 -0.58
N LYS A 246 7.28 -11.03 -0.31
CA LYS A 246 6.24 -12.03 -0.07
C LYS A 246 6.54 -12.81 1.20
N LEU A 247 5.50 -13.40 1.77
CA LEU A 247 5.67 -14.26 2.93
C LEU A 247 6.34 -15.57 2.51
N LYS A 248 7.39 -15.97 3.22
CA LYS A 248 8.12 -17.21 2.98
C LYS A 248 7.23 -18.40 3.35
N GLU A 249 7.29 -19.44 2.52
CA GLU A 249 6.54 -20.68 2.75
C GLU A 249 6.88 -21.33 4.10
N GLY A 250 5.91 -22.07 4.66
CA GLY A 250 6.06 -22.80 5.91
C GLY A 250 5.71 -22.03 7.19
N TYR A 251 5.39 -20.73 7.09
CA TYR A 251 5.02 -19.90 8.25
C TYR A 251 3.81 -20.44 9.05
N LYS A 252 2.88 -21.15 8.38
CA LYS A 252 1.74 -21.79 9.05
C LYS A 252 2.15 -22.95 9.96
N THR A 253 3.25 -23.63 9.62
CA THR A 253 3.78 -24.77 10.38
C THR A 253 4.70 -24.30 11.50
N THR A 254 5.56 -23.31 11.22
CA THR A 254 6.55 -22.81 12.18
C THR A 254 5.98 -21.76 13.14
N GLY A 255 4.91 -21.06 12.74
CA GLY A 255 4.43 -19.87 13.43
C GLY A 255 5.35 -18.65 13.27
N ILE A 256 6.39 -18.76 12.45
CA ILE A 256 7.39 -17.70 12.23
C ILE A 256 7.14 -17.05 10.88
N PHE A 257 6.81 -15.77 10.90
CA PHE A 257 6.70 -14.98 9.68
C PHE A 257 8.07 -14.49 9.23
N GLN A 258 8.50 -14.89 8.03
CA GLN A 258 9.71 -14.40 7.38
C GLN A 258 9.34 -13.86 6.00
N ILE A 259 9.93 -12.74 5.61
CA ILE A 259 9.70 -12.15 4.29
C ILE A 259 10.84 -12.53 3.34
N GLU A 260 10.47 -12.96 2.14
CA GLU A 260 11.36 -13.19 1.02
C GLU A 260 11.20 -12.02 0.04
N TRP A 261 12.30 -11.30 -0.21
CA TRP A 261 12.35 -10.20 -1.18
C TRP A 261 12.75 -10.73 -2.56
N ILE A 262 11.92 -10.47 -3.57
CA ILE A 262 12.04 -11.01 -4.94
C ILE A 262 11.96 -9.94 -6.03
#